data_AF-A0A1I9Y0E0-F1
#
_entry.id   AF-A0A1I9Y0E0-F1
#
_cell.length_a   1.000
_cell.length_b   1.000
_cell.length_c   1.000
_cell.angle_alpha   90.00
_cell.angle_beta   90.00
_cell.angle_gamma   90.00
#
_symmetry.space_group_name_H-M   'P 1'
#
loop_
_entity.id
_entity.type
_entity.pdbx_description
1 polymer ?
#
loop_
_entity_poly.entity_id
_entity_poly.type
_entity_poly.pdbx_seq_one_letter_code
_entity_poly.pdbx_strand_id
1 'polypeptide(L)'
;MNDDLHALEAWAGALLAKLQPPQRRTINHKVAIDLRRSQAQRIKAQQGPDGAAYPAHKRRKEFKGKNGRIKREKAAMFAKIRTAKHLKVEATGDQIEVGFFGWVARVAHVHQFGQQDRVTKKGAAYKYPERQLLGLSEPDRTLIRESLLRHMGNN
;
A
#
# COMPACT_ATOMS: atom_id res chain seq x y z
N MET A 1 -15.35 18.43 43.21
CA MET A 1 -13.97 18.90 42.96
C MET A 1 -12.96 17.75 43.02
N ASN A 2 -12.80 17.03 44.14
CA ASN A 2 -11.84 15.90 44.19
C ASN A 2 -12.28 14.70 43.32
N ASP A 3 -13.58 14.37 43.35
CA ASP A 3 -14.13 13.27 42.53
C ASP A 3 -14.04 13.56 41.02
N ASP A 4 -14.23 14.82 40.62
CA ASP A 4 -14.11 15.25 39.22
C ASP A 4 -12.68 15.10 38.70
N LEU A 5 -11.69 15.39 39.55
CA LEU A 5 -10.27 15.25 39.21
C LEU A 5 -9.86 13.78 39.08
N HIS A 6 -10.32 12.92 39.99
CA HIS A 6 -10.09 11.47 39.89
C HIS A 6 -10.76 10.86 38.66
N ALA A 7 -11.98 11.30 38.32
CA ALA A 7 -12.67 10.86 37.11
C ALA A 7 -11.90 11.26 35.84
N LEU A 8 -11.38 12.50 35.80
CA LEU A 8 -10.52 12.97 34.71
C LEU A 8 -9.23 12.16 34.60
N GLU A 9 -8.57 11.88 35.73
CA GLU A 9 -7.33 11.08 35.77
C GLU A 9 -7.55 9.67 35.26
N ALA A 10 -8.63 9.00 35.70
CA ALA A 10 -8.98 7.65 35.23
C ALA A 10 -9.28 7.63 33.72
N TRP A 11 -10.04 8.61 33.23
CA TRP A 11 -10.34 8.75 31.80
C TRP A 11 -9.09 9.01 30.96
N ALA A 12 -8.25 9.96 31.38
CA ALA A 12 -7.01 10.30 30.68
C ALA A 12 -6.01 9.14 30.72
N GLY A 13 -5.91 8.44 31.85
CA GLY A 13 -5.07 7.25 32.02
C GLY A 13 -5.46 6.11 31.07
N ALA A 14 -6.76 5.86 30.90
CA ALA A 14 -7.26 4.88 29.94
C ALA A 14 -6.90 5.26 28.49
N LEU A 15 -6.96 6.55 28.13
CA LEU A 15 -6.55 7.02 26.81
C LEU A 15 -5.03 6.88 26.60
N LEU A 16 -4.23 7.26 27.60
CA LEU A 16 -2.77 7.12 27.56
C LEU A 16 -2.34 5.65 27.43
N ALA A 17 -3.07 4.72 28.06
CA ALA A 17 -2.84 3.28 27.93
C ALA A 17 -2.98 2.81 26.46
N LYS A 18 -3.95 3.35 25.71
CA LYS A 18 -4.15 3.04 24.28
C LYS A 18 -3.07 3.62 23.37
N LEU A 19 -2.32 4.62 23.84
CA LEU A 19 -1.18 5.22 23.15
C LEU A 19 0.15 4.59 23.52
N GLN A 20 0.17 3.61 24.43
CA GLN A 20 1.39 2.88 24.77
C GLN A 20 1.89 2.03 23.60
N PRO A 21 3.21 1.77 23.51
CA PRO A 21 3.81 1.06 22.38
C PRO A 21 3.14 -0.27 21.99
N PRO A 22 2.67 -1.13 22.93
CA PRO A 22 1.96 -2.36 22.56
C PRO A 22 0.64 -2.10 21.83
N GLN A 23 -0.13 -1.10 22.30
CA GLN A 23 -1.41 -0.74 21.70
C GLN A 23 -1.22 -0.03 20.35
N ARG A 24 -0.21 0.85 20.26
CA ARG A 24 0.19 1.45 18.97
C ARG A 24 0.59 0.39 17.95
N ARG A 25 1.38 -0.61 18.35
CA ARG A 25 1.79 -1.70 17.46
C ARG A 25 0.59 -2.47 16.92
N THR A 26 -0.42 -2.74 17.75
CA THR A 26 -1.65 -3.41 17.35
C THR A 26 -2.39 -2.62 16.27
N ILE A 27 -2.64 -1.32 16.49
CA ILE A 27 -3.35 -0.50 15.51
C ILE A 27 -2.50 -0.27 14.24
N ASN A 28 -1.20 -0.05 14.39
CA ASN A 28 -0.27 0.12 13.27
C ASN A 28 -0.25 -1.10 12.36
N HIS A 29 -0.20 -2.30 12.93
CA HIS A 29 -0.21 -3.54 12.16
C HIS A 29 -1.52 -3.72 11.38
N LYS A 30 -2.66 -3.38 11.98
CA LYS A 30 -3.97 -3.41 11.31
C LYS A 30 -4.00 -2.44 10.13
N VAL A 31 -3.62 -1.18 10.36
CA VAL A 31 -3.53 -0.15 9.31
C VAL A 31 -2.58 -0.60 8.20
N ALA A 32 -1.43 -1.19 8.51
CA ALA A 32 -0.48 -1.68 7.52
C ALA A 32 -1.10 -2.75 6.59
N ILE A 33 -1.85 -3.71 7.16
CA ILE A 33 -2.54 -4.75 6.38
C ILE A 33 -3.56 -4.14 5.42
N ASP A 34 -4.36 -3.19 5.92
CA ASP A 34 -5.40 -2.53 5.14
C ASP A 34 -4.80 -1.66 4.03
N LEU A 35 -3.74 -0.92 4.33
CA LEU A 35 -2.96 -0.18 3.33
C LEU A 35 -2.42 -1.12 2.26
N ARG A 36 -1.74 -2.22 2.62
CA ARG A 36 -1.27 -3.21 1.64
C ARG A 36 -2.40 -3.71 0.75
N ARG A 37 -3.56 -4.02 1.33
CA ARG A 37 -4.73 -4.48 0.58
C ARG A 37 -5.17 -3.42 -0.43
N SER A 38 -5.28 -2.17 0.00
CA SER A 38 -5.64 -1.04 -0.86
C SER A 38 -4.64 -0.87 -2.01
N GLN A 39 -3.33 -0.80 -1.72
CA GLN A 39 -2.27 -0.73 -2.74
C GLN A 39 -2.40 -1.89 -3.76
N ALA A 40 -2.59 -3.12 -3.28
CA ALA A 40 -2.72 -4.30 -4.13
C ALA A 40 -3.98 -4.28 -5.02
N GLN A 41 -5.11 -3.76 -4.53
CA GLN A 41 -6.33 -3.61 -5.32
C GLN A 41 -6.18 -2.52 -6.37
N ARG A 42 -5.55 -1.40 -6.03
CA ARG A 42 -5.31 -0.30 -6.97
C ARG A 42 -4.36 -0.70 -8.10
N ILE A 43 -3.27 -1.39 -7.77
CA ILE A 43 -2.37 -1.98 -8.77
C ILE A 43 -3.11 -3.01 -9.64
N LYS A 44 -4.00 -3.83 -9.06
CA LYS A 44 -4.86 -4.76 -9.82
C LYS A 44 -5.78 -4.00 -10.79
N ALA A 45 -6.33 -2.87 -10.37
CA ALA A 45 -7.15 -1.97 -11.19
C ALA A 45 -6.34 -1.16 -12.23
N GLN A 46 -5.00 -1.25 -12.20
CA GLN A 46 -4.08 -0.48 -13.05
C GLN A 46 -4.22 1.04 -12.86
N GLN A 47 -4.32 1.49 -11.60
CA GLN A 47 -4.52 2.91 -11.25
C GLN A 47 -3.43 3.42 -10.29
N GLY A 48 -3.13 4.71 -10.38
CA GLY A 48 -2.31 5.46 -9.42
C GLY A 48 -3.10 5.85 -8.17
N PRO A 49 -2.43 6.39 -7.12
CA PRO A 49 -3.07 6.84 -5.88
C PRO A 49 -4.13 7.93 -6.07
N ASP A 50 -4.01 8.71 -7.14
CA ASP A 50 -4.96 9.73 -7.61
C ASP A 50 -6.17 9.15 -8.36
N GLY A 51 -6.19 7.83 -8.60
CA GLY A 51 -7.21 7.14 -9.38
C GLY A 51 -6.97 7.14 -10.89
N ALA A 52 -5.94 7.84 -11.38
CA ALA A 52 -5.62 7.89 -12.80
C ALA A 52 -5.14 6.52 -13.30
N ALA A 53 -5.56 6.14 -14.51
CA ALA A 53 -5.11 4.89 -15.12
C ALA A 53 -3.62 4.94 -15.47
N TYR A 54 -2.90 3.84 -15.28
CA TYR A 54 -1.51 3.74 -15.69
C TYR A 54 -1.34 3.96 -17.20
N PRO A 55 -0.25 4.61 -17.64
CA PRO A 55 0.09 4.68 -19.05
C PRO A 55 0.11 3.29 -19.69
N ALA A 56 -0.53 3.19 -20.86
CA ALA A 56 -0.73 1.94 -21.57
C ALA A 56 0.60 1.20 -21.78
N HIS A 57 0.57 -0.11 -21.56
CA HIS A 57 1.70 -0.98 -21.91
C HIS A 57 1.70 -1.21 -23.42
N LYS A 58 2.89 -1.31 -24.05
CA LYS A 58 2.99 -1.73 -25.46
C LYS A 58 2.26 -3.06 -25.63
N ARG A 59 1.26 -3.11 -26.52
CA ARG A 59 0.46 -4.34 -26.72
C ARG A 59 1.40 -5.49 -27.08
N ARG A 60 1.43 -6.51 -26.22
CA ARG A 60 2.04 -7.79 -26.59
C ARG A 60 1.18 -8.34 -27.74
N LYS A 61 1.82 -8.93 -28.78
CA LYS A 61 1.12 -9.61 -29.89
C LYS A 61 -0.05 -10.40 -29.30
N GLU A 62 -1.25 -10.18 -29.85
CA GLU A 62 -2.47 -10.69 -29.26
C GLU A 62 -2.31 -12.17 -28.89
N PHE A 63 -2.73 -12.52 -27.67
CA PHE A 63 -2.78 -13.92 -27.26
C PHE A 63 -3.93 -14.61 -28.01
N LYS A 64 -3.73 -14.87 -29.32
CA LYS A 64 -4.66 -15.63 -30.16
C LYS A 64 -4.94 -16.97 -29.45
N GLY A 65 -6.22 -17.31 -29.30
CA GLY A 65 -6.67 -18.58 -28.70
C GLY A 65 -6.84 -18.60 -27.17
N LYS A 66 -6.83 -17.46 -26.45
CA LYS A 66 -7.12 -17.44 -25.00
C LYS A 66 -8.43 -16.74 -24.68
N ASN A 67 -9.20 -17.32 -23.75
CA ASN A 67 -10.47 -16.78 -23.27
C ASN A 67 -10.30 -15.38 -22.65
N GLY A 68 -11.35 -14.55 -22.72
CA GLY A 68 -11.30 -13.12 -22.39
C GLY A 68 -10.81 -12.78 -20.97
N ARG A 69 -11.02 -13.64 -19.98
CA ARG A 69 -10.46 -13.47 -18.63
C ARG A 69 -8.93 -13.62 -18.62
N ILE A 70 -8.41 -14.64 -19.30
CA ILE A 70 -6.96 -14.90 -19.40
C ILE A 70 -6.27 -13.81 -20.23
N LYS A 71 -6.93 -13.29 -21.28
CA LYS A 71 -6.42 -12.16 -22.07
C LYS A 71 -6.28 -10.90 -21.20
N ARG A 72 -7.28 -10.57 -20.38
CA ARG A 72 -7.24 -9.43 -19.45
C ARG A 72 -6.17 -9.59 -18.38
N GLU A 73 -6.08 -10.75 -17.75
CA GLU A 73 -5.09 -11.02 -16.70
C GLU A 73 -3.65 -10.96 -17.23
N LYS A 74 -3.38 -11.51 -18.42
CA LYS A 74 -2.05 -11.45 -19.05
C LYS A 74 -1.70 -10.08 -19.63
N ALA A 75 -2.68 -9.20 -19.81
CA ALA A 75 -2.47 -7.81 -20.22
C ALA A 75 -2.22 -6.88 -19.02
N ALA A 76 -2.72 -7.23 -17.83
CA ALA A 76 -2.53 -6.43 -16.61
C ALA A 76 -1.05 -6.45 -16.18
N MET A 77 -0.47 -5.26 -16.00
CA MET A 77 0.88 -5.15 -15.45
C MET A 77 0.90 -5.50 -13.96
N PHE A 78 2.07 -5.85 -13.44
CA PHE A 78 2.31 -5.98 -12.00
C PHE A 78 1.47 -7.04 -11.25
N ALA A 79 0.76 -7.92 -11.97
CA ALA A 79 -0.10 -8.93 -11.38
C ALA A 79 0.62 -9.84 -10.36
N LYS A 80 1.90 -10.13 -10.59
CA LYS A 80 2.74 -10.91 -9.66
C LYS A 80 3.22 -10.07 -8.48
N ILE A 81 3.74 -8.87 -8.73
CA ILE A 81 4.41 -8.07 -7.69
C ILE A 81 3.41 -7.52 -6.66
N ARG A 82 2.12 -7.31 -7.02
CA ARG A 82 1.08 -6.88 -6.08
C ARG A 82 0.69 -7.92 -5.02
N THR A 83 1.20 -9.16 -5.13
CA THR A 83 0.87 -10.24 -4.19
C THR A 83 1.60 -10.05 -2.85
N ALA A 84 1.07 -10.65 -1.78
CA ALA A 84 1.66 -10.59 -0.43
C ALA A 84 3.10 -11.14 -0.37
N LYS A 85 3.51 -11.96 -1.35
CA LYS A 85 4.90 -12.45 -1.47
C LYS A 85 5.89 -11.31 -1.73
N HIS A 86 5.45 -10.25 -2.41
CA HIS A 86 6.32 -9.20 -2.92
C HIS A 86 6.00 -7.82 -2.33
N LEU A 87 4.74 -7.56 -1.97
CA LEU A 87 4.31 -6.37 -1.24
C LEU A 87 4.15 -6.74 0.24
N LYS A 88 5.12 -6.33 1.06
CA LYS A 88 5.15 -6.65 2.49
C LYS A 88 4.74 -5.47 3.34
N VAL A 89 4.48 -5.77 4.60
CA VAL A 89 4.17 -4.80 5.65
C VAL A 89 5.13 -5.02 6.80
N GLU A 90 5.57 -3.92 7.40
CA GLU A 90 6.24 -3.91 8.69
C GLU A 90 5.57 -2.84 9.57
N ALA A 91 5.39 -3.14 10.84
CA ALA A 91 4.73 -2.23 11.78
C ALA A 91 5.37 -2.35 13.16
N THR A 92 5.79 -1.22 13.69
CA THR A 92 6.33 -1.08 15.05
C THR A 92 5.37 -0.24 15.89
N GLY A 93 5.76 0.08 17.13
CA GLY A 93 5.02 1.04 17.95
C GLY A 93 5.03 2.46 17.36
N ASP A 94 5.95 2.78 16.46
CA ASP A 94 6.25 4.15 16.03
C ASP A 94 6.07 4.37 14.53
N GLN A 95 6.15 3.31 13.72
CA GLN A 95 6.07 3.42 12.26
C GLN A 95 5.31 2.27 11.60
N ILE A 96 4.84 2.57 10.38
CA ILE A 96 4.21 1.63 9.46
C ILE A 96 4.93 1.73 8.13
N GLU A 97 5.31 0.58 7.58
CA GLU A 97 5.92 0.46 6.27
C GLU A 97 5.11 -0.51 5.41
N VAL A 98 4.81 -0.10 4.17
CA VAL A 98 4.21 -0.95 3.15
C VAL A 98 5.00 -0.77 1.87
N GLY A 99 5.65 -1.84 1.41
CA GLY A 99 6.62 -1.70 0.34
C GLY A 99 6.99 -3.00 -0.35
N PHE A 100 7.74 -2.84 -1.44
CA PHE A 100 8.33 -3.95 -2.18
C PHE A 100 9.73 -4.25 -1.67
N PHE A 101 10.14 -5.51 -1.74
CA PHE A 101 11.44 -5.96 -1.21
C PHE A 101 12.24 -6.76 -2.25
N GLY A 102 13.57 -6.77 -2.08
CA GLY A 102 14.52 -7.45 -2.96
C GLY A 102 14.51 -6.90 -4.39
N TRP A 103 14.74 -7.76 -5.39
CA TRP A 103 14.78 -7.35 -6.81
C TRP A 103 13.48 -6.68 -7.28
N VAL A 104 12.32 -7.07 -6.72
CA VAL A 104 11.04 -6.46 -7.09
C VAL A 104 10.96 -5.00 -6.67
N ALA A 105 11.64 -4.60 -5.59
CA ALA A 105 11.73 -3.21 -5.16
C ALA A 105 12.39 -2.32 -6.23
N ARG A 106 13.45 -2.81 -6.88
CA ARG A 106 14.09 -2.10 -8.00
C ARG A 106 13.11 -1.87 -9.15
N VAL A 107 12.40 -2.92 -9.58
CA VAL A 107 11.41 -2.81 -10.67
C VAL A 107 10.31 -1.83 -10.29
N ALA A 108 9.79 -1.94 -9.07
CA ALA A 108 8.77 -1.04 -8.58
C ALA A 108 9.26 0.41 -8.54
N HIS A 109 10.49 0.65 -8.08
CA HIS A 109 11.11 1.98 -8.03
C HIS A 109 11.25 2.60 -9.43
N VAL A 110 11.68 1.81 -10.41
CA VAL A 110 11.78 2.26 -11.81
C VAL A 110 10.43 2.73 -12.33
N HIS A 111 9.37 1.97 -12.05
CA HIS A 111 8.02 2.36 -12.46
C HIS A 111 7.46 3.52 -11.62
N GLN A 112 7.71 3.53 -10.32
CA GLN A 112 7.24 4.55 -9.38
C GLN A 112 7.66 5.95 -9.80
N PHE A 113 8.89 6.11 -10.30
CA PHE A 113 9.46 7.42 -10.69
C PHE A 113 9.76 7.51 -12.19
N GLY A 114 9.24 6.59 -13.00
CA GLY A 114 9.46 6.55 -14.45
C GLY A 114 10.94 6.58 -14.84
N GLN A 115 11.80 5.82 -14.17
CA GLN A 115 13.24 5.82 -14.43
C GLN A 115 13.60 5.05 -15.70
N GLN A 116 14.87 5.14 -16.07
CA GLN A 116 15.45 4.35 -17.14
C GLN A 116 16.02 3.05 -16.56
N ASP A 117 15.66 1.91 -17.16
CA ASP A 117 16.28 0.61 -16.82
C ASP A 117 16.47 -0.21 -18.10
N ARG A 118 17.32 -1.24 -18.02
CA ARG A 118 17.58 -2.14 -19.17
C ARG A 118 16.50 -3.22 -19.24
N VAL A 119 15.96 -3.42 -20.44
CA VAL A 119 14.93 -4.46 -20.68
C VAL A 119 15.49 -5.88 -20.47
N THR A 120 16.77 -6.07 -20.82
CA THR A 120 17.53 -7.30 -20.55
C THR A 120 18.93 -6.94 -20.04
N LYS A 121 19.65 -7.88 -19.41
CA LYS A 121 20.96 -7.61 -18.77
C LYS A 121 21.97 -6.91 -19.70
N LYS A 122 21.95 -7.22 -20.99
CA LYS A 122 22.80 -6.65 -22.05
C LYS A 122 21.99 -5.85 -23.10
N GLY A 123 20.74 -5.51 -22.81
CA GLY A 123 19.85 -4.86 -23.76
C GLY A 123 19.89 -3.34 -23.71
N ALA A 124 19.16 -2.72 -24.65
CA ALA A 124 18.96 -1.29 -24.67
C ALA A 124 18.27 -0.80 -23.38
N ALA A 125 18.68 0.38 -22.94
CA ALA A 125 18.04 1.08 -21.85
C ALA A 125 16.74 1.73 -22.34
N TYR A 126 15.68 1.60 -21.56
CA TYR A 126 14.35 2.10 -21.89
C TYR A 126 13.87 3.03 -20.76
N LYS A 127 13.39 4.23 -21.12
CA LYS A 127 12.76 5.15 -20.19
C LYS A 127 11.32 4.71 -19.96
N TYR A 128 11.02 4.25 -18.75
CA TYR A 128 9.68 3.80 -18.40
C TYR A 128 8.76 4.99 -18.10
N PRO A 129 7.50 4.97 -18.55
CA PRO A 129 6.50 5.90 -18.05
C PRO A 129 6.27 5.71 -16.55
N GLU A 130 6.06 6.81 -15.84
CA GLU A 130 5.70 6.79 -14.42
C GLU A 130 4.39 6.04 -14.20
N ARG A 131 4.41 5.16 -13.19
CA ARG A 131 3.28 4.37 -12.71
C ARG A 131 3.44 4.30 -11.20
N GLN A 132 2.79 5.21 -10.48
CA GLN A 132 2.83 5.24 -9.02
C GLN A 132 2.16 3.99 -8.45
N LEU A 133 2.98 3.02 -8.04
CA LEU A 133 2.55 1.75 -7.47
C LEU A 133 2.22 1.93 -5.99
N LEU A 134 3.08 2.66 -5.28
CA LEU A 134 2.92 3.00 -3.87
C LEU A 134 2.51 4.46 -3.74
N GLY A 135 1.61 4.72 -2.79
CA GLY A 135 1.16 6.06 -2.45
C GLY A 135 -0.15 6.03 -1.70
N LEU A 136 -0.42 7.08 -0.92
CA LEU A 136 -1.66 7.23 -0.17
C LEU A 136 -2.71 7.94 -1.02
N SER A 137 -3.78 7.23 -1.33
CA SER A 137 -4.99 7.82 -1.89
C SER A 137 -5.85 8.48 -0.80
N GLU A 138 -6.83 9.31 -1.18
CA GLU A 138 -7.79 9.88 -0.21
C GLU A 138 -8.56 8.82 0.59
N PRO A 139 -9.02 7.70 -0.02
CA PRO A 139 -9.56 6.57 0.74
C PRO A 139 -8.56 5.99 1.76
N ASP A 140 -7.26 5.90 1.43
CA ASP A 140 -6.24 5.41 2.37
C ASP A 140 -6.10 6.36 3.57
N ARG A 141 -6.05 7.67 3.32
CA ARG A 141 -5.95 8.69 4.38
C ARG A 141 -7.14 8.63 5.33
N THR A 142 -8.34 8.49 4.76
CA THR A 142 -9.57 8.30 5.53
C THR A 142 -9.52 7.02 6.34
N LEU A 143 -9.11 5.89 5.74
CA LEU A 143 -8.99 4.61 6.43
C LEU A 143 -8.04 4.69 7.62
N ILE A 144 -6.87 5.32 7.45
CA ILE A 144 -5.89 5.52 8.52
C ILE A 144 -6.54 6.31 9.67
N ARG A 145 -7.15 7.46 9.35
CA ARG A 145 -7.79 8.34 10.33
C ARG A 145 -8.88 7.61 11.12
N GLU A 146 -9.81 6.96 10.43
CA GLU A 146 -10.93 6.22 11.03
C GLU A 146 -10.45 5.07 11.91
N SER A 147 -9.39 4.37 11.48
CA SER A 147 -8.81 3.28 12.25
C SER A 147 -8.21 3.79 13.57
N LEU A 148 -7.50 4.91 13.53
CA LEU A 148 -6.92 5.54 14.72
C LEU A 148 -8.01 6.09 15.67
N LEU A 149 -9.00 6.82 15.14
CA LEU A 149 -10.10 7.34 15.94
C LEU A 149 -10.88 6.22 16.64
N ARG A 150 -11.16 5.13 15.92
CA ARG A 150 -11.83 3.95 16.51
C ARG A 150 -10.99 3.30 17.60
N HIS A 151 -9.67 3.19 17.40
CA HIS A 151 -8.77 2.64 18.41
C HIS A 151 -8.78 3.48 19.70
N MET A 152 -8.84 4.81 19.59
CA MET A 152 -8.91 5.69 20.76
C MET A 152 -10.31 5.72 21.40
N GLY A 153 -11.37 5.72 20.58
CA GLY A 153 -12.75 5.92 21.00
C GLY A 153 -13.47 4.67 21.53
N ASN A 154 -12.95 3.47 21.28
CA ASN A 154 -13.48 2.24 21.88
C ASN A 154 -13.17 2.24 23.39
N ASN A 155 -14.09 2.72 24.21
CA ASN A 155 -14.11 2.52 25.67
C ASN A 155 -14.73 1.19 26.03
#